data_AF-A0A2K8YV11-F1
#
_entry.id   AF-A0A2K8YV11-F1
#
_cell.length_a   1.000
_cell.length_b   1.000
_cell.length_c   1.000
_cell.angle_alpha   90.00
_cell.angle_beta   90.00
_cell.angle_gamma   90.00
#
_symmetry.space_group_name_H-M   'P 1'
#
loop_
_entity.id
_entity.type
_entity.pdbx_description
1 polymer ?
#
loop_
_entity_poly.entity_id
_entity_poly.type
_entity_poly.pdbx_seq_one_letter_code
_entity_poly.pdbx_strand_id
1 'polypeptide(L)'
;MNTYLNDLLGYKKKKTRHLFRWKVVEAYRAERVQASELEETLGIPMRELRRLNRNYFRLRLLPLLQPKNRRKTMKRDADYVKTLERKLADMEKENQFLRLQAEAYQTVIQIAEEQFNIPIVKKPGARRPKN
;
A
#
# COMPACT_ATOMS: atom_id res chain seq x y z
N MET A 1 39.30 -22.07 15.10
CA MET A 1 37.99 -21.95 15.77
C MET A 1 37.13 -20.99 14.98
N ASN A 2 35.88 -21.36 14.71
CA ASN A 2 34.91 -20.51 14.02
C ASN A 2 34.64 -19.24 14.86
N THR A 3 34.92 -18.05 14.31
CA THR A 3 34.80 -16.77 15.02
C THR A 3 33.38 -16.56 15.55
N TYR A 4 32.37 -16.99 14.79
CA TYR A 4 30.96 -16.91 15.18
C TYR A 4 30.60 -17.80 16.37
N LEU A 5 31.26 -18.96 16.56
CA LEU A 5 31.01 -19.81 17.73
C LEU A 5 31.50 -19.14 19.03
N ASN A 6 32.63 -18.45 18.98
CA ASN A 6 33.16 -17.70 20.13
C ASN A 6 32.22 -16.56 20.53
N ASP A 7 31.64 -15.86 19.55
CA ASP A 7 30.63 -14.84 19.81
C ASP A 7 29.39 -15.43 20.49
N LEU A 8 28.90 -16.58 20.01
CA LEU A 8 27.77 -17.28 20.61
C LEU A 8 28.07 -17.72 22.06
N LEU A 9 29.29 -18.16 22.36
CA LEU A 9 29.73 -18.44 23.73
C LEU A 9 29.71 -17.17 24.60
N GLY A 10 30.12 -16.03 24.05
CA GLY A 10 30.01 -14.73 24.70
C GLY A 10 28.56 -14.37 25.04
N TYR A 11 27.64 -14.59 24.10
CA TYR A 11 26.20 -14.39 24.32
C TYR A 11 25.60 -15.39 25.32
N LYS A 12 26.12 -16.63 25.40
CA LYS A 12 25.69 -17.62 26.41
C LYS A 12 26.03 -17.17 27.83
N LYS A 13 27.19 -16.51 28.00
CA LYS A 13 27.67 -15.98 29.30
C LYS A 13 26.92 -14.72 29.74
N LYS A 14 26.55 -13.85 28.79
CA LYS A 14 25.71 -12.67 29.07
C LYS A 14 24.28 -13.16 29.31
N LYS A 15 23.64 -12.83 30.44
CA LYS A 15 22.33 -13.38 30.89
C LYS A 15 21.12 -13.10 29.96
N THR A 16 21.32 -12.65 28.72
CA THR A 16 20.28 -12.36 27.72
C THR A 16 19.87 -13.62 26.93
N ARG A 17 19.17 -14.55 27.62
CA ARG A 17 18.75 -15.87 27.10
C ARG A 17 18.03 -15.82 25.74
N HIS A 18 17.23 -14.78 25.48
CA HIS A 18 16.47 -14.65 24.23
C HIS A 18 17.34 -14.20 23.04
N LEU A 19 18.21 -13.21 23.25
CA LEU A 19 19.16 -12.75 22.22
C LEU A 19 20.12 -13.86 21.83
N PHE A 20 20.65 -14.60 22.82
CA PHE A 20 21.48 -15.77 22.57
C PHE A 20 20.78 -16.77 21.64
N ARG A 21 19.54 -17.16 21.95
CA ARG A 21 18.76 -18.10 21.14
C ARG A 21 18.51 -17.60 19.71
N TRP A 22 18.24 -16.32 19.54
CA TRP A 22 18.07 -15.74 18.21
C TRP A 22 19.37 -15.72 17.42
N LYS A 23 20.49 -15.38 18.07
CA LYS A 23 21.82 -15.36 17.44
C LYS A 23 22.27 -16.75 16.99
N VAL A 24 22.00 -17.78 17.81
CA VAL A 24 22.24 -19.19 17.43
C VAL A 24 21.48 -19.55 16.15
N VAL A 25 20.19 -19.22 16.08
CA VAL A 25 19.37 -19.51 14.89
C VAL A 25 19.81 -18.69 13.68
N GLU A 26 20.19 -17.42 13.86
CA GLU A 26 20.72 -16.58 12.79
C GLU A 26 22.01 -17.16 12.20
N ALA A 27 22.95 -17.57 13.05
CA ALA A 27 24.22 -18.16 12.62
C ALA A 27 24.00 -19.48 11.87
N TYR A 28 23.10 -20.34 12.38
CA TYR A 28 22.71 -21.59 11.73
C TYR A 28 22.05 -21.36 10.36
N ARG A 29 21.07 -20.45 10.27
CA ARG A 29 20.35 -20.17 9.02
C ARG A 29 21.21 -19.46 7.97
N ALA A 30 22.23 -18.73 8.40
CA ALA A 30 23.22 -18.11 7.53
C ALA A 30 24.31 -19.10 7.10
N GLU A 31 24.19 -20.38 7.47
CA GLU A 31 25.16 -21.45 7.18
C GLU A 31 26.57 -21.14 7.68
N ARG A 32 26.68 -20.24 8.66
CA ARG A 32 27.96 -19.85 9.28
C ARG A 32 28.44 -20.87 10.30
N VAL A 33 27.54 -21.66 10.85
CA VAL A 33 27.79 -22.68 11.86
C VAL A 33 26.94 -23.90 11.55
N GLN A 34 27.56 -25.08 11.55
CA GLN A 34 26.85 -26.34 11.34
C GLN A 34 26.14 -26.82 12.60
N ALA A 35 25.12 -27.66 12.44
CA ALA A 35 24.36 -28.18 13.59
C ALA A 35 25.21 -29.05 14.53
N SER A 36 26.16 -29.82 13.98
CA SER A 36 27.11 -30.62 14.75
C SER A 36 28.00 -29.74 15.64
N GLU A 37 28.51 -28.65 15.09
CA GLU A 37 29.36 -27.69 15.82
C GLU A 37 28.60 -27.05 17.00
N LEU A 38 27.31 -26.74 16.82
CA LEU A 38 26.46 -26.19 17.88
C LEU A 38 26.19 -27.21 18.99
N GLU A 39 26.07 -28.49 18.64
CA GLU A 39 25.88 -29.58 19.59
C GLU A 39 27.15 -29.81 20.41
N GLU A 40 28.30 -29.92 19.76
CA GLU A 40 29.60 -30.11 20.41
C GLU A 40 29.99 -28.94 21.32
N THR A 41 29.82 -27.70 20.86
CA THR A 41 30.34 -26.53 21.60
C THR A 41 29.34 -25.92 22.57
N LEU A 42 28.06 -25.83 22.18
CA LEU A 42 27.04 -25.16 23.00
C LEU A 42 26.13 -26.15 23.74
N GLY A 43 26.18 -27.44 23.40
CA GLY A 43 25.30 -28.47 23.95
C GLY A 43 23.86 -28.33 23.47
N ILE A 44 23.65 -27.76 22.27
CA ILE A 44 22.31 -27.56 21.70
C ILE A 44 22.03 -28.71 20.73
N PRO A 45 21.22 -29.72 21.11
CA PRO A 45 20.92 -30.83 20.23
C PRO A 45 20.06 -30.38 19.05
N MET A 46 20.14 -31.10 17.93
CA MET A 46 19.36 -30.83 16.71
C MET A 46 17.85 -30.62 16.97
N ARG A 47 17.26 -31.37 17.91
CA ARG A 47 15.84 -31.23 18.30
C ARG A 47 15.53 -29.85 18.88
N GLU A 48 16.42 -29.34 19.74
CA GLU A 48 16.27 -28.01 20.32
C GLU A 48 16.50 -26.93 19.26
N LEU A 49 17.51 -27.09 18.39
CA LEU A 49 17.76 -26.17 17.28
C LEU A 49 16.54 -26.02 16.36
N ARG A 50 15.89 -27.13 15.99
CA ARG A 50 14.64 -27.12 15.22
C ARG A 50 13.52 -26.37 15.94
N ARG A 51 13.37 -26.55 17.25
CA ARG A 51 12.39 -25.83 18.08
C ARG A 51 12.67 -24.33 18.11
N LEU A 52 13.94 -23.95 18.30
CA LEU A 52 14.37 -22.55 18.27
C LEU A 52 14.11 -21.92 16.91
N ASN A 53 14.41 -22.62 15.82
CA ASN A 53 14.16 -22.13 14.45
C ASN A 53 12.67 -21.92 14.16
N ARG A 54 11.79 -22.84 14.60
CA ARG A 54 10.33 -22.67 14.50
C ARG A 54 9.85 -21.42 15.23
N ASN A 55 10.33 -21.21 16.46
CA ASN A 55 9.97 -20.02 17.25
C ASN A 55 10.52 -18.73 16.65
N TYR A 56 11.76 -18.74 16.16
CA TYR A 56 12.36 -17.62 15.45
C TYR A 56 11.53 -17.23 14.22
N PHE A 57 11.14 -18.22 13.42
CA PHE A 57 10.29 -17.98 12.25
C PHE A 57 8.96 -17.35 12.68
N ARG A 58 8.26 -17.95 13.65
CA ARG A 58 6.94 -17.47 14.10
C ARG A 58 6.99 -16.06 14.69
N LEU A 59 7.98 -15.77 15.53
CA LEU A 59 8.01 -14.52 16.31
C LEU A 59 8.73 -13.38 15.60
N ARG A 60 9.68 -13.68 14.71
CA ARG A 60 10.54 -12.66 14.10
C ARG A 60 10.35 -12.54 12.60
N LEU A 61 10.27 -13.65 11.87
CA LEU A 61 10.16 -13.61 10.40
C LEU A 61 8.71 -13.45 9.95
N LEU A 62 7.78 -14.20 10.54
CA LEU A 62 6.38 -14.21 10.12
C LEU A 62 5.74 -12.81 10.18
N PRO A 63 5.97 -11.96 11.20
CA PRO A 63 5.44 -10.60 11.21
C PRO A 63 6.02 -9.69 10.11
N LEU A 64 7.25 -9.96 9.65
CA LEU A 64 7.90 -9.19 8.58
C LEU A 64 7.42 -9.63 7.20
N LEU A 65 7.25 -10.95 7.02
CA LEU A 65 6.78 -11.55 5.76
C LEU A 65 5.27 -11.38 5.57
N GLN A 66 4.51 -11.45 6.67
CA GLN A 66 3.06 -11.34 6.72
C GLN A 66 2.69 -10.33 7.81
N PRO A 67 2.85 -9.02 7.53
CA PRO A 67 2.42 -8.00 8.47
C PRO A 67 0.95 -8.22 8.81
N LYS A 68 0.66 -8.42 10.10
CA LYS A 68 -0.68 -8.72 10.65
C LYS A 68 -1.73 -7.67 10.25
N ASN A 69 -1.26 -6.51 9.79
CA ASN A 69 -2.06 -5.47 9.17
C ASN A 69 -2.11 -5.67 7.65
N ARG A 70 -2.70 -6.79 7.20
CA ARG A 70 -3.42 -6.75 5.92
C ARG A 70 -4.48 -5.69 6.12
N ARG A 71 -4.23 -4.49 5.57
CA ARG A 71 -5.11 -3.32 5.51
C ARG A 71 -6.44 -3.65 6.16
N LYS A 72 -6.62 -3.29 7.45
CA LYS A 72 -7.99 -3.12 7.94
C LYS A 72 -8.57 -2.13 6.95
N THR A 73 -9.42 -2.59 6.04
CA THR A 73 -10.24 -1.71 5.22
C THR A 73 -10.82 -0.75 6.23
N MET A 74 -10.38 0.51 6.22
CA MET A 74 -10.96 1.51 7.09
C MET A 74 -12.46 1.34 6.91
N LYS A 75 -13.20 1.15 8.01
CA LYS A 75 -14.65 1.09 7.93
C LYS A 75 -15.03 2.33 7.13
N ARG A 76 -15.55 2.15 5.91
CA ARG A 76 -16.12 3.26 5.16
C ARG A 76 -17.22 3.75 6.08
N ASP A 77 -17.09 4.98 6.57
CA ASP A 77 -18.21 5.61 7.28
C ASP A 77 -19.38 5.59 6.30
N ALA A 78 -20.40 4.81 6.60
CA ALA A 78 -21.56 4.64 5.73
C ALA A 78 -22.19 6.01 5.44
N ASP A 79 -22.10 6.93 6.40
CA ASP A 79 -22.51 8.32 6.29
C ASP A 79 -21.63 9.10 5.29
N TYR A 80 -20.32 8.85 5.25
CA TYR A 80 -19.43 9.47 4.26
C TYR A 80 -19.75 9.01 2.83
N VAL A 81 -20.03 7.72 2.64
CA VAL A 81 -20.44 7.20 1.32
C VAL A 81 -21.77 7.82 0.88
N LYS A 82 -22.76 7.85 1.77
CA LYS A 82 -24.08 8.41 1.49
C LYS A 82 -24.03 9.92 1.19
N THR A 83 -23.16 10.67 1.86
CA THR A 83 -22.97 12.11 1.57
C THR A 83 -22.30 12.33 0.21
N LEU A 84 -21.34 11.48 -0.17
CA LEU A 84 -20.72 11.51 -1.51
C LEU A 84 -21.73 11.21 -2.62
N GLU A 85 -22.55 10.17 -2.44
CA GLU A 85 -23.60 9.80 -3.40
C GLU A 85 -24.61 10.93 -3.61
N ARG A 86 -25.01 11.62 -2.54
CA ARG A 86 -25.89 12.79 -2.63
C ARG A 86 -25.24 13.93 -3.43
N LYS A 87 -23.98 14.26 -3.13
CA LYS A 87 -23.25 15.31 -3.86
C LYS A 87 -23.14 15.00 -5.35
N LEU A 88 -22.91 13.73 -5.71
CA LEU A 88 -22.88 13.31 -7.10
C LEU A 88 -24.24 13.51 -7.78
N ALA A 89 -25.33 13.07 -7.15
CA ALA A 89 -26.67 13.22 -7.70
C ALA A 89 -27.07 14.70 -7.87
N ASP A 90 -26.69 15.57 -6.93
CA ASP A 90 -26.96 17.01 -7.02
C ASP A 90 -26.16 17.66 -8.17
N MET A 91 -24.88 17.33 -8.30
CA MET A 91 -24.03 17.80 -9.41
C MET A 91 -24.50 17.31 -10.78
N GLU A 92 -25.04 16.09 -10.87
CA GLU A 92 -25.58 15.54 -12.11
C GLU A 92 -26.85 16.30 -12.53
N LYS A 93 -27.73 16.64 -11.60
CA LYS A 93 -28.92 17.46 -11.86
C LYS A 93 -28.55 18.87 -12.33
N GLU A 94 -27.61 19.52 -11.65
CA GLU A 94 -27.12 20.84 -12.06
C GLU A 94 -26.54 20.81 -13.47
N ASN A 95 -25.73 19.79 -13.79
CA ASN A 95 -25.19 19.63 -15.14
C ASN A 95 -26.27 19.40 -16.20
N GLN A 96 -27.29 18.60 -15.92
CA GLN A 96 -28.41 18.40 -16.84
C GLN A 96 -29.17 19.69 -17.09
N PHE A 97 -29.44 20.47 -16.04
CA PHE A 97 -30.08 21.77 -16.15
C PHE A 97 -29.27 22.75 -17.01
N LEU A 98 -27.96 22.85 -16.76
CA LEU A 98 -27.07 23.73 -17.53
C LEU A 98 -26.99 23.32 -19.01
N ARG A 99 -27.03 22.01 -19.31
CA ARG A 99 -27.09 21.52 -20.70
C ARG A 99 -28.37 21.94 -21.41
N LEU A 100 -29.51 21.72 -20.77
CA LEU A 100 -30.82 22.15 -21.30
C LEU A 100 -30.86 23.66 -21.52
N GLN A 101 -30.30 24.43 -20.58
CA GLN A 101 -30.21 25.88 -20.72
C GLN A 101 -29.32 26.30 -21.90
N ALA A 102 -28.17 25.64 -22.07
CA ALA A 102 -27.28 25.90 -23.19
C ALA A 102 -27.93 25.55 -24.54
N GLU A 103 -28.64 24.43 -24.63
CA GLU A 103 -29.40 24.03 -25.82
C GLU A 103 -30.50 25.06 -26.13
N ALA A 104 -31.26 25.50 -25.13
CA ALA A 104 -32.29 26.53 -25.31
C ALA A 104 -31.70 27.86 -25.80
N TYR A 105 -30.53 28.28 -25.31
CA TYR A 105 -29.87 29.47 -25.84
C TYR A 105 -29.40 29.28 -27.28
N GLN A 106 -28.87 28.11 -27.63
CA GLN A 106 -28.45 27.82 -29.00
C GLN A 106 -29.63 27.84 -29.98
N THR A 107 -30.79 27.30 -29.60
CA THR A 107 -31.99 27.34 -30.46
C THR A 107 -32.52 28.75 -30.64
N VAL A 108 -32.54 29.57 -29.57
CA VAL A 108 -32.91 30.99 -29.66
C VAL A 108 -31.96 31.75 -30.60
N ILE A 109 -30.66 31.49 -30.50
CA ILE A 109 -29.66 32.08 -31.39
C ILE A 109 -29.93 31.68 -32.85
N GLN A 110 -30.17 30.39 -33.13
CA GLN A 110 -30.48 29.90 -34.47
C GLN A 110 -31.73 30.56 -35.04
N ILE A 111 -32.81 30.64 -34.25
CA ILE A 111 -34.06 31.30 -34.68
C ILE A 111 -33.80 32.78 -35.00
N ALA A 112 -33.06 33.51 -34.16
CA ALA A 112 -32.72 34.91 -34.37
C ALA A 112 -31.90 35.13 -35.66
N GLU A 113 -30.95 34.25 -35.94
CA GLU A 113 -30.10 34.34 -37.12
C GLU A 113 -30.84 33.94 -38.40
N GLU A 114 -31.63 32.86 -38.38
CA GLU A 114 -32.30 32.30 -39.55
C GLU A 114 -33.59 33.03 -39.93
N GLN A 115 -34.42 33.38 -38.93
CA GLN A 115 -35.75 33.97 -39.18
C GLN A 115 -35.73 35.50 -39.15
N PHE A 116 -34.87 36.09 -38.32
CA PHE A 116 -34.84 37.53 -38.10
C PHE A 116 -33.59 38.21 -38.70
N ASN A 117 -32.65 37.44 -39.25
CA ASN A 117 -31.37 37.93 -39.79
C ASN A 117 -30.58 38.81 -38.80
N ILE A 118 -30.73 38.55 -37.49
CA ILE A 118 -30.00 39.26 -36.44
C ILE A 118 -28.74 38.44 -36.12
N PRO A 119 -27.53 38.87 -36.54
CA PRO A 119 -26.31 38.12 -36.27
C PRO A 119 -25.92 38.21 -34.79
N ILE A 120 -26.01 37.10 -34.06
CA ILE A 120 -25.65 37.05 -32.64
C ILE A 120 -24.27 36.43 -32.47
N VAL A 121 -23.99 35.33 -33.17
CA VAL A 121 -22.68 34.67 -33.16
C VAL A 121 -21.75 35.39 -34.13
N LYS A 122 -20.56 35.76 -33.66
CA LYS A 122 -19.52 36.28 -34.54
C LYS A 122 -19.13 35.19 -35.54
N LYS A 123 -19.17 35.52 -36.84
CA LYS A 123 -18.61 34.66 -37.88
C LYS A 123 -17.17 34.28 -37.49
N PRO A 124 -16.77 33.01 -37.59
CA PRO A 124 -15.40 32.62 -37.29
C PRO A 124 -14.47 33.42 -38.20
N GLY A 125 -13.65 34.29 -37.59
CA GLY A 125 -12.67 35.08 -38.33
C GLY A 125 -11.60 34.19 -38.96
N ALA A 126 -10.85 34.74 -39.92
CA ALA A 126 -9.71 34.04 -40.51
C ALA A 126 -8.78 33.52 -39.41
N ARG A 127 -8.60 32.20 -39.34
CA ARG A 127 -7.65 31.58 -38.41
C ARG A 127 -6.26 32.13 -38.74
N ARG A 128 -5.59 32.75 -37.76
CA ARG A 128 -4.20 33.17 -37.93
C ARG A 128 -3.37 31.93 -38.29
N PRO A 129 -2.56 31.96 -39.36
CA PRO A 129 -1.64 30.87 -39.63
C PRO A 129 -0.72 30.70 -38.40
N LYS A 130 -0.58 29.47 -37.91
CA LYS A 130 0.37 29.15 -36.85
C LYS A 130 1.78 29.35 -37.42
N ASN A 131 2.54 30.27 -36.83
CA ASN A 131 3.99 30.34 -36.99
C ASN A 131 4.65 29.16 -36.27
#